data_AF-A0AAW6WYW7-F1
#
_entry.id   AF-A0AAW6WYW7-F1
#
_cell.length_a   1.000
_cell.length_b   1.000
_cell.length_c   1.000
_cell.angle_alpha   90.00
_cell.angle_beta   90.00
_cell.angle_gamma   90.00
#
_symmetry.space_group_name_H-M   'P 1'
#
loop_
_entity.id
_entity.type
_entity.pdbx_description
1 polymer ?
#
loop_
_entity_poly.entity_id
_entity_poly.type
_entity_poly.pdbx_seq_one_letter_code
_entity_poly.pdbx_strand_id
1 'polypeptide(L)'
;MTPDNTPHANTGRARRSARSSLREFVRSRDGTAAIEFALLAIPYFLIVFAIIETFVAFTAEQVVSNAVDTLSRQIRTGQITAANTTSQQFRQAFCNQISVLITCSSTEVQTPASLYLDVESYSSFASMPTTIPRKSSTDPYSDLSTTGFTFTPGGAKSLNMVRAYYRWQIITDLLRPYLTNVHPTDGSASVYLIVATAAFQNENYP
;
A
#
# COMPACT_ATOMS: atom_id res chain seq x y z
N MET A 1 -80.32 17.14 46.46
CA MET A 1 -79.07 17.66 47.03
C MET A 1 -77.93 16.81 46.48
N THR A 2 -77.14 17.36 45.57
CA THR A 2 -75.78 16.94 45.18
C THR A 2 -74.81 17.23 46.35
N PRO A 3 -73.48 17.02 46.28
CA PRO A 3 -72.57 16.35 45.32
C PRO A 3 -71.74 15.26 46.08
N ASP A 4 -70.66 14.59 45.63
CA ASP A 4 -69.42 15.13 45.06
C ASP A 4 -68.50 13.99 44.58
N ASN A 5 -67.94 14.19 43.38
CA ASN A 5 -66.90 13.40 42.73
C ASN A 5 -65.58 14.15 42.96
N THR A 6 -64.57 13.53 43.56
CA THR A 6 -63.19 13.98 43.35
C THR A 6 -62.22 12.80 43.21
N PRO A 7 -61.38 12.77 42.15
CA PRO A 7 -60.34 11.76 41.96
C PRO A 7 -59.03 12.22 42.62
N HIS A 8 -58.40 11.38 43.43
CA HIS A 8 -57.06 11.65 43.94
C HIS A 8 -56.01 11.36 42.86
N ALA A 9 -55.56 12.42 42.21
CA ALA A 9 -54.42 12.42 41.31
C ALA A 9 -53.11 12.08 42.06
N ASN A 10 -52.42 11.04 41.59
CA ASN A 10 -51.09 10.68 42.02
C ASN A 10 -50.07 11.26 41.02
N THR A 11 -49.55 12.46 41.28
CA THR A 11 -48.49 13.07 40.45
C THR A 11 -47.51 13.86 41.32
N GLY A 12 -46.33 13.29 41.58
CA GLY A 12 -45.32 14.07 42.31
C GLY A 12 -44.04 13.39 42.74
N ARG A 13 -43.42 12.50 41.94
CA ARG A 13 -42.08 11.97 42.30
C ARG A 13 -41.19 11.59 41.11
N ALA A 14 -41.08 12.45 40.10
CA ALA A 14 -40.19 12.20 38.95
C ALA A 14 -39.17 13.33 38.64
N ARG A 15 -38.96 14.30 39.55
CA ARG A 15 -38.09 15.47 39.29
C ARG A 15 -36.84 15.62 40.18
N ARG A 16 -36.60 14.73 41.15
CA ARG A 16 -35.39 14.79 42.01
C ARG A 16 -34.27 13.82 41.63
N SER A 17 -34.53 12.83 40.77
CA SER A 17 -33.55 11.77 40.44
C SER A 17 -32.46 12.26 39.46
N ALA A 18 -32.83 12.97 38.39
CA ALA A 18 -31.88 13.38 37.34
C ALA A 18 -30.82 14.42 37.77
N ARG A 19 -31.10 15.22 38.80
CA ARG A 19 -30.11 16.18 39.36
C ARG A 19 -29.14 15.54 40.36
N SER A 20 -29.52 14.39 40.93
CA SER A 20 -28.66 13.61 41.84
C SER A 20 -27.59 12.87 41.07
N SER A 21 -27.97 12.20 39.97
CA SER A 21 -27.06 11.39 39.15
C SER A 21 -25.94 12.21 38.49
N LEU A 22 -26.24 13.43 38.03
CA LEU A 22 -25.22 14.34 37.47
C LEU A 22 -24.21 14.80 38.53
N ARG A 23 -24.66 15.03 39.77
CA ARG A 23 -23.77 15.42 40.88
C ARG A 23 -22.89 14.25 41.33
N GLU A 24 -23.38 13.02 41.20
CA GLU A 24 -22.65 11.78 41.48
C GLU A 24 -21.60 11.50 40.40
N PHE A 25 -21.93 11.74 39.13
CA PHE A 25 -20.99 11.62 38.00
C PHE A 25 -19.84 12.64 38.09
N VAL A 26 -20.13 13.89 38.46
CA VAL A 26 -19.11 14.95 38.66
C VAL A 26 -18.21 14.67 39.87
N ARG A 27 -18.68 13.88 40.84
CA ARG A 27 -17.90 13.49 42.03
C ARG A 27 -17.12 12.19 41.84
N SER A 28 -17.35 11.48 40.74
CA SER A 28 -16.67 10.22 40.45
C SER A 28 -15.24 10.47 39.98
N ARG A 29 -14.27 10.02 40.78
CA ARG A 29 -12.83 10.11 40.48
C ARG A 29 -12.37 9.01 39.52
N ASP A 30 -13.22 8.04 39.21
CA ASP A 30 -12.90 6.90 38.34
C ASP A 30 -12.61 7.32 36.89
N GLY A 31 -13.12 8.49 36.46
CA GLY A 31 -12.81 9.06 35.15
C GLY A 31 -11.36 9.50 34.98
N THR A 32 -10.64 9.82 36.07
CA THR A 32 -9.24 10.26 36.00
C THR A 32 -8.31 9.14 35.55
N ALA A 33 -8.48 7.93 36.12
CA ALA A 33 -7.73 6.74 35.69
C ALA A 33 -8.02 6.34 34.24
N ALA A 34 -9.27 6.52 33.78
CA ALA A 34 -9.64 6.26 32.38
C ALA A 34 -8.95 7.24 31.40
N ILE A 35 -8.80 8.50 31.78
CA ILE A 35 -8.09 9.51 30.98
C ILE A 35 -6.59 9.21 30.93
N GLU A 36 -5.98 8.85 32.06
CA GLU A 36 -4.57 8.46 32.12
C GLU A 36 -4.28 7.25 31.23
N PHE A 37 -5.16 6.23 31.26
CA PHE A 37 -5.04 5.07 30.39
C PHE A 37 -5.20 5.44 28.91
N ALA A 38 -6.18 6.27 28.56
CA ALA A 38 -6.39 6.70 27.17
C ALA A 38 -5.19 7.49 26.62
N LEU A 39 -4.56 8.33 27.45
CA LEU A 39 -3.36 9.08 27.08
C LEU A 39 -2.17 8.17 26.77
N LEU A 40 -2.03 7.03 27.44
CA LEU A 40 -0.97 6.05 27.18
C LEU A 40 -1.34 5.06 26.06
N ALA A 41 -2.63 4.73 25.92
CA ALA A 41 -3.11 3.78 24.94
C ALA A 41 -2.92 4.29 23.50
N ILE A 42 -3.17 5.58 23.25
CA ILE A 42 -3.03 6.18 21.91
C ILE A 42 -1.61 5.99 21.33
N PRO A 43 -0.52 6.47 21.96
CA PRO A 43 0.82 6.28 21.42
C PRO A 43 1.23 4.81 21.35
N TYR A 44 0.78 3.96 22.28
CA TYR A 44 1.02 2.53 22.23
C TYR A 44 0.42 1.88 20.97
N PHE A 45 -0.85 2.12 20.69
CA PHE A 45 -1.51 1.56 19.50
C PHE A 45 -0.92 2.12 18.20
N LEU A 46 -0.47 3.38 18.19
CA LEU A 46 0.24 3.93 17.03
C LEU A 46 1.53 3.16 16.71
N ILE A 47 2.31 2.81 17.73
CA ILE A 47 3.51 1.99 17.54
C ILE A 47 3.14 0.57 17.07
N VAL A 48 2.10 -0.03 17.65
CA VAL A 48 1.63 -1.36 17.22
C VAL A 48 1.19 -1.35 15.76
N PHE A 49 0.40 -0.36 15.34
CA PHE A 49 0.00 -0.21 13.94
C PHE A 49 1.19 0.08 13.04
N ALA A 50 2.17 0.88 13.48
CA ALA A 50 3.41 1.09 12.73
C ALA A 50 4.16 -0.22 12.48
N ILE A 51 4.32 -1.06 13.51
CA ILE A 51 4.99 -2.36 13.40
C ILE A 51 4.24 -3.25 12.40
N ILE A 52 2.90 -3.32 12.50
CA ILE A 52 2.08 -4.13 11.59
C ILE A 52 2.17 -3.62 10.15
N GLU A 53 2.00 -2.31 9.94
CA GLU A 53 2.09 -1.66 8.62
C GLU A 53 3.45 -1.93 7.97
N THR A 54 4.53 -1.73 8.72
CA THR A 54 5.89 -1.99 8.25
C THR A 54 6.09 -3.46 7.91
N PHE A 55 5.60 -4.39 8.74
CA PHE A 55 5.70 -5.83 8.47
C PHE A 55 4.96 -6.22 7.17
N VAL A 56 3.75 -5.70 6.95
CA VAL A 56 2.98 -5.99 5.74
C VAL A 56 3.64 -5.38 4.51
N ALA A 57 4.13 -4.14 4.60
CA ALA A 57 4.85 -3.48 3.50
C ALA A 57 6.13 -4.23 3.10
N PHE A 58 6.93 -4.68 4.08
CA PHE A 58 8.10 -5.51 3.81
C PHE A 58 7.74 -6.86 3.20
N THR A 59 6.65 -7.48 3.65
CA THR A 59 6.18 -8.74 3.06
C THR A 59 5.77 -8.53 1.60
N ALA A 60 5.09 -7.43 1.29
CA ALA A 60 4.75 -7.05 -0.09
C ALA A 60 6.00 -6.83 -0.95
N GLU A 61 7.02 -6.17 -0.40
CA GLU A 61 8.30 -5.98 -1.09
C GLU A 61 8.98 -7.31 -1.45
N GLN A 62 8.92 -8.30 -0.55
CA GLN A 62 9.45 -9.63 -0.82
C GLN A 62 8.64 -10.39 -1.87
N VAL A 63 7.31 -10.26 -1.85
CA VAL A 63 6.43 -10.85 -2.86
C VAL A 63 6.74 -10.28 -4.26
N VAL A 64 6.90 -8.96 -4.37
CA VAL A 64 7.26 -8.29 -5.63
C VAL A 64 8.66 -8.69 -6.09
N SER A 65 9.63 -8.77 -5.18
CA SER A 65 10.99 -9.20 -5.50
C SER A 65 11.04 -10.65 -5.99
N ASN A 66 10.30 -11.54 -5.36
CA ASN A 66 10.19 -12.94 -5.79
C ASN A 66 9.55 -13.08 -7.18
N ALA A 67 8.54 -12.26 -7.48
CA ALA A 67 7.92 -12.21 -8.80
C ALA A 67 8.92 -11.76 -9.87
N VAL A 68 9.72 -10.72 -9.59
CA VAL A 68 10.80 -10.27 -10.48
C VAL A 68 11.81 -11.39 -10.70
N ASP A 69 12.29 -12.05 -9.66
CA ASP A 69 13.26 -13.16 -9.78
C ASP A 69 12.71 -14.31 -10.62
N THR A 70 11.47 -14.71 -10.35
CA THR A 70 10.82 -15.83 -11.05
C THR A 70 10.64 -15.52 -12.54
N LEU A 71 10.11 -14.36 -12.89
CA LEU A 71 9.87 -13.99 -14.29
C LEU A 71 11.17 -13.64 -15.02
N SER A 72 12.15 -13.06 -14.34
CA SER A 72 13.48 -12.82 -14.88
C SER A 72 14.16 -14.13 -15.28
N ARG A 73 14.02 -15.18 -14.46
CA ARG A 73 14.51 -16.53 -14.83
C ARG A 73 13.84 -17.07 -16.09
N GLN A 74 12.52 -16.87 -16.24
CA GLN A 74 11.80 -17.32 -17.43
C GLN A 74 12.26 -16.57 -18.69
N ILE A 75 12.52 -15.27 -18.60
CA ILE A 75 13.12 -14.50 -19.70
C ILE A 75 14.54 -15.01 -19.98
N ARG A 76 15.34 -15.23 -18.93
CA ARG A 76 16.73 -15.70 -19.05
C ARG A 76 16.84 -17.02 -19.80
N THR A 77 15.90 -17.93 -19.60
CA THR A 77 15.88 -19.25 -20.24
C THR A 77 15.09 -19.29 -21.56
N GLY A 78 14.58 -18.15 -22.05
CA GLY A 78 13.81 -18.08 -23.29
C GLY A 78 12.37 -18.63 -23.22
N GLN A 79 11.84 -18.87 -22.00
CA GLN A 79 10.44 -19.26 -21.83
C GLN A 79 9.51 -18.08 -22.11
N ILE A 80 9.91 -16.87 -21.69
CA ILE A 80 9.28 -15.61 -22.05
C ILE A 80 10.19 -14.88 -23.03
N THR A 81 9.66 -14.53 -24.20
CA THR A 81 10.36 -13.75 -25.23
C THR A 81 9.43 -12.71 -25.83
N ALA A 82 10.00 -11.70 -26.51
CA ALA A 82 9.22 -10.71 -27.24
C ALA A 82 8.37 -11.32 -28.37
N ALA A 83 8.71 -12.53 -28.84
CA ALA A 83 7.98 -13.22 -29.90
C ALA A 83 6.76 -14.01 -29.40
N ASN A 84 6.80 -14.52 -28.16
CA ASN A 84 5.74 -15.39 -27.63
C ASN A 84 4.89 -14.75 -26.53
N THR A 85 5.31 -13.61 -25.98
CA THR A 85 4.66 -12.96 -24.84
C THR A 85 4.44 -11.49 -25.16
N THR A 86 3.22 -11.01 -24.98
CA THR A 86 2.90 -9.57 -25.06
C THR A 86 3.12 -8.89 -23.72
N SER A 87 3.25 -7.56 -23.71
CA SER A 87 3.34 -6.76 -22.47
C SER A 87 2.20 -7.07 -21.50
N GLN A 88 0.98 -7.22 -22.02
CA GLN A 88 -0.21 -7.53 -21.21
C GLN A 88 -0.15 -8.96 -20.63
N GLN A 89 0.33 -9.94 -21.40
CA GLN A 89 0.51 -11.31 -20.92
C GLN A 89 1.60 -11.39 -19.84
N PHE A 90 2.71 -10.68 -20.02
CA PHE A 90 3.76 -10.57 -19.02
C PHE A 90 3.23 -9.95 -17.72
N ARG A 91 2.47 -8.86 -17.84
CA ARG A 91 1.81 -8.21 -16.71
C ARG A 91 0.83 -9.15 -15.98
N GLN A 92 0.03 -9.91 -16.72
CA GLN A 92 -0.85 -10.91 -16.12
C GLN A 92 -0.03 -11.99 -15.37
N ALA A 93 1.07 -12.47 -15.96
CA ALA A 93 1.96 -13.42 -15.29
C ALA A 93 2.55 -12.82 -14.00
N PHE A 94 2.96 -11.54 -14.01
CA PHE A 94 3.42 -10.82 -12.83
C PHE A 94 2.36 -10.74 -11.75
N CYS A 95 1.14 -10.34 -12.12
CA CYS A 95 0.00 -10.28 -11.23
C CYS A 95 -0.33 -11.63 -10.58
N ASN A 96 -0.17 -12.73 -11.32
CA ASN A 96 -0.36 -14.06 -10.77
C ASN A 96 0.69 -14.39 -9.69
N GLN A 97 1.96 -13.99 -9.87
CA GLN A 97 3.02 -14.22 -8.89
C GLN A 97 2.77 -13.46 -7.57
N ILE A 98 2.25 -12.23 -7.65
CA ILE A 98 2.05 -11.38 -6.46
C ILE A 98 0.69 -11.57 -5.77
N SER A 99 -0.20 -12.38 -6.35
CA SER A 99 -1.61 -12.56 -5.94
C SER A 99 -1.82 -13.04 -4.50
N VAL A 100 -0.78 -13.53 -3.84
CA VAL A 100 -0.82 -13.92 -2.41
C VAL A 100 -1.09 -12.73 -1.48
N LEU A 101 -0.65 -11.53 -1.87
CA LEU A 101 -0.78 -10.31 -1.05
C LEU A 101 -1.28 -9.10 -1.85
N ILE A 102 -0.99 -9.04 -3.15
CA ILE A 102 -1.36 -7.94 -4.03
C ILE A 102 -2.32 -8.45 -5.11
N THR A 103 -3.54 -7.93 -5.11
CA THR A 103 -4.53 -8.27 -6.16
C THR A 103 -4.45 -7.26 -7.29
N CYS A 104 -4.18 -7.73 -8.51
CA CYS A 104 -4.37 -6.93 -9.71
C CYS A 104 -5.82 -7.03 -10.20
N SER A 105 -6.45 -5.89 -10.45
CA SER A 105 -7.74 -5.87 -11.15
C SER A 105 -7.56 -6.20 -12.64
N SER A 106 -8.64 -6.60 -13.33
CA SER A 106 -8.61 -6.75 -14.78
C SER A 106 -8.22 -5.45 -15.49
N THR A 107 -8.61 -4.31 -14.94
CA THR A 107 -8.22 -2.99 -15.43
C THR A 107 -6.73 -2.72 -15.25
N GLU A 108 -6.13 -3.10 -14.12
CA GLU A 108 -4.68 -2.91 -13.87
C GLU A 108 -3.82 -3.68 -14.88
N VAL A 109 -4.31 -4.82 -15.38
CA VAL A 109 -3.63 -5.62 -16.40
C VAL A 109 -3.65 -4.91 -17.77
N GLN A 110 -4.69 -4.13 -18.07
CA GLN A 110 -4.81 -3.39 -19.34
C GLN A 110 -4.15 -2.01 -19.27
N THR A 111 -4.44 -1.29 -18.19
CA THR A 111 -4.07 0.10 -17.97
C THR A 111 -3.35 0.20 -16.62
N PRO A 112 -2.02 0.32 -16.61
CA PRO A 112 -1.23 0.40 -15.38
C PRO A 112 -1.65 1.59 -14.51
N ALA A 113 -1.94 1.36 -13.23
CA ALA A 113 -2.24 2.42 -12.27
C ALA A 113 -1.42 2.31 -10.98
N SER A 114 -1.19 1.09 -10.50
CA SER A 114 -0.42 0.83 -9.28
C SER A 114 0.86 0.04 -9.52
N LEU A 115 0.88 -0.84 -10.54
CA LEU A 115 2.02 -1.66 -10.90
C LEU A 115 2.63 -1.16 -12.21
N TYR A 116 3.89 -0.77 -12.18
CA TYR A 116 4.65 -0.37 -13.37
C TYR A 116 5.78 -1.37 -13.60
N LEU A 117 5.83 -1.90 -14.80
CA LEU A 117 6.78 -2.92 -15.22
C LEU A 117 7.56 -2.38 -16.39
N ASP A 118 8.86 -2.60 -16.36
CA ASP A 118 9.76 -2.28 -17.44
C ASP A 118 10.74 -3.44 -17.66
N VAL A 119 10.81 -3.91 -18.90
CA VAL A 119 11.65 -5.03 -19.32
C VAL A 119 12.35 -4.60 -20.58
N GLU A 120 13.66 -4.45 -20.52
CA GLU A 120 14.45 -3.92 -21.63
C GLU A 120 15.79 -4.65 -21.75
N SER A 121 16.31 -4.70 -22.98
CA SER A 121 17.66 -5.18 -23.25
C SER A 121 18.67 -4.04 -23.37
N TYR A 122 19.89 -4.30 -22.92
CA TYR A 122 20.97 -3.32 -22.86
C TYR A 122 22.21 -3.83 -23.60
N SER A 123 23.03 -2.90 -24.11
CA SER A 123 24.30 -3.24 -24.76
C SER A 123 25.40 -3.60 -23.75
N SER A 124 25.29 -3.12 -22.51
CA SER A 124 26.23 -3.42 -21.42
C SER A 124 25.53 -3.34 -20.05
N PHE A 125 26.08 -3.99 -19.02
CA PHE A 125 25.62 -3.79 -17.64
C PHE A 125 25.83 -2.34 -17.15
N ALA A 126 26.85 -1.64 -17.67
CA ALA A 126 27.14 -0.25 -17.29
C ALA A 126 26.10 0.75 -17.81
N SER A 127 25.36 0.42 -18.87
CA SER A 127 24.27 1.26 -19.39
C SER A 127 22.93 1.07 -18.66
N MET A 128 22.84 0.09 -17.74
CA MET A 128 21.61 -0.16 -17.00
C MET A 128 21.40 0.93 -15.93
N PRO A 129 20.22 1.56 -15.84
CA PRO A 129 19.94 2.57 -14.84
C PRO A 129 20.08 2.03 -13.42
N THR A 130 20.82 2.72 -12.56
CA THR A 130 21.02 2.33 -11.15
C THR A 130 20.12 3.10 -10.17
N THR A 131 19.28 4.00 -10.70
CA THR A 131 18.40 4.86 -9.92
C THR A 131 16.94 4.69 -10.34
N ILE A 132 16.03 5.04 -9.43
CA ILE A 132 14.60 5.09 -9.71
C ILE A 132 14.36 6.25 -10.70
N PRO A 133 13.64 6.04 -11.82
CA PRO A 133 13.30 7.10 -12.75
C PRO A 133 12.25 8.02 -12.12
N ARG A 134 12.64 9.25 -11.82
CA ARG A 134 11.82 10.26 -11.13
C ARG A 134 11.39 11.35 -12.10
N LYS A 135 10.22 11.96 -11.89
CA LYS A 135 9.76 13.11 -12.69
C LYS A 135 10.60 14.36 -12.45
N SER A 136 11.18 14.51 -11.25
CA SER A 136 12.14 15.57 -10.93
C SER A 136 13.53 14.97 -10.71
N SER A 137 14.56 15.62 -11.26
CA SER A 137 15.96 15.24 -11.05
C SER A 137 16.53 15.75 -9.71
N THR A 138 15.84 16.68 -9.04
CA THR A 138 16.30 17.32 -7.80
C THR A 138 15.50 16.90 -6.58
N ASP A 139 14.27 16.43 -6.75
CA ASP A 139 13.41 15.97 -5.66
C ASP A 139 13.42 14.43 -5.58
N PRO A 140 14.07 13.85 -4.56
CA PRO A 140 14.15 12.40 -4.38
C PRO A 140 12.80 11.73 -4.07
N TYR A 141 11.78 12.51 -3.68
CA TYR A 141 10.44 12.03 -3.38
C TYR A 141 9.45 12.27 -4.52
N SER A 142 9.89 12.88 -5.62
CA SER A 142 9.01 13.15 -6.76
C SER A 142 8.43 11.88 -7.35
N ASP A 143 7.30 12.02 -8.03
CA ASP A 143 6.59 10.88 -8.63
C ASP A 143 7.46 10.09 -9.63
N LEU A 144 7.08 8.83 -9.83
CA LEU A 144 7.70 7.92 -10.78
C LEU A 144 7.54 8.46 -12.21
N SER A 145 8.64 8.53 -12.95
CA SER A 145 8.60 8.74 -14.39
C SER A 145 8.51 7.39 -15.08
N THR A 146 7.36 7.14 -15.72
CA THR A 146 7.12 5.91 -16.50
C THR A 146 7.45 6.11 -17.98
N THR A 147 8.00 7.28 -18.35
CA THR A 147 8.40 7.58 -19.72
C THR A 147 9.46 6.59 -20.17
N GLY A 148 9.21 5.91 -21.28
CA GLY A 148 10.14 4.93 -21.85
C GLY A 148 10.05 3.54 -21.21
N PHE A 149 9.10 3.27 -20.31
CA PHE A 149 8.88 1.91 -19.84
C PHE A 149 8.34 1.06 -20.99
N THR A 150 8.97 -0.09 -21.24
CA THR A 150 8.59 -0.98 -22.33
C THR A 150 8.60 -2.44 -21.90
N PHE A 151 8.08 -3.31 -22.77
CA PHE A 151 8.31 -4.74 -22.69
C PHE A 151 9.03 -5.17 -23.97
N THR A 152 10.36 -5.09 -23.95
CA THR A 152 11.26 -5.41 -25.06
C THR A 152 12.42 -6.30 -24.58
N PRO A 153 12.14 -7.49 -24.03
CA PRO A 153 13.19 -8.42 -23.66
C PRO A 153 14.00 -8.82 -24.90
N GLY A 154 15.32 -8.82 -24.76
CA GLY A 154 16.26 -9.25 -25.79
C GLY A 154 16.29 -10.77 -25.96
N GLY A 155 16.95 -11.21 -27.04
CA GLY A 155 17.07 -12.62 -27.40
C GLY A 155 18.15 -13.38 -26.62
N ALA A 156 18.59 -14.51 -27.17
CA ALA A 156 19.66 -15.30 -26.57
C ALA A 156 20.94 -14.46 -26.39
N LYS A 157 21.66 -14.68 -25.29
CA LYS A 157 22.91 -13.97 -24.92
C LYS A 157 22.80 -12.46 -24.71
N SER A 158 21.63 -11.83 -24.87
CA SER A 158 21.47 -10.40 -24.61
C SER A 158 21.49 -10.11 -23.11
N LEU A 159 21.90 -8.89 -22.76
CA LEU A 159 21.79 -8.39 -21.39
C LEU A 159 20.40 -7.78 -21.22
N ASN A 160 19.71 -8.14 -20.15
CA ASN A 160 18.35 -7.71 -19.88
C ASN A 160 18.24 -7.17 -18.46
N MET A 161 17.29 -6.26 -18.28
CA MET A 161 16.90 -5.74 -16.99
C MET A 161 15.37 -5.80 -16.87
N VAL A 162 14.90 -6.34 -15.76
CA VAL A 162 13.48 -6.33 -15.36
C VAL A 162 13.36 -5.42 -14.15
N ARG A 163 12.49 -4.42 -14.23
CA ARG A 163 12.22 -3.46 -13.16
C ARG A 163 10.73 -3.47 -12.86
N ALA A 164 10.39 -3.62 -11.59
CA ALA A 164 9.03 -3.53 -11.10
C ALA A 164 8.93 -2.43 -10.05
N TYR A 165 7.94 -1.56 -10.22
CA TYR A 165 7.61 -0.48 -9.30
C TYR A 165 6.15 -0.64 -8.89
N TYR A 166 5.89 -0.83 -7.61
CA TYR A 166 4.54 -0.97 -7.09
C TYR A 166 4.23 0.15 -6.09
N ARG A 167 3.13 0.86 -6.31
CA ARG A 167 2.64 1.91 -5.43
C ARG A 167 1.86 1.30 -4.25
N TRP A 168 2.54 1.10 -3.12
CA TRP A 168 1.94 0.60 -1.89
C TRP A 168 1.22 1.72 -1.14
N GLN A 169 -0.08 1.51 -0.90
CA GLN A 169 -0.90 2.42 -0.10
C GLN A 169 -0.69 2.12 1.38
N ILE A 170 -0.24 3.12 2.14
CA ILE A 170 -0.15 3.02 3.60
C ILE A 170 -1.55 3.18 4.16
N ILE A 171 -1.99 2.21 4.96
CA ILE A 171 -3.34 2.16 5.51
C ILE A 171 -3.46 3.19 6.64
N THR A 172 -2.42 3.29 7.47
CA THR A 172 -2.42 4.19 8.63
C THR A 172 -2.05 5.62 8.22
N ASP A 173 -3.07 6.47 8.00
CA ASP A 173 -2.88 7.86 7.54
C ASP A 173 -1.97 8.70 8.43
N LEU A 174 -1.99 8.50 9.75
CA LEU A 174 -1.12 9.23 10.68
C LEU A 174 0.37 8.90 10.48
N LEU A 175 0.68 7.71 9.95
CA LEU A 175 2.03 7.26 9.68
C LEU A 175 2.50 7.56 8.25
N ARG A 176 1.56 7.80 7.33
CA ARG A 176 1.84 8.05 5.90
C ARG A 176 2.95 9.09 5.68
N PRO A 177 2.97 10.29 6.32
CA PRO A 177 4.02 11.28 6.09
C PRO A 177 5.44 10.80 6.45
N TYR A 178 5.54 9.80 7.31
CA TYR A 178 6.82 9.27 7.82
C TYR A 178 7.30 8.04 7.05
N LEU A 179 6.43 7.39 6.28
CA LEU A 179 6.71 6.11 5.59
C LEU A 179 6.74 6.23 4.07
N THR A 180 6.15 7.28 3.48
CA THR A 180 6.09 7.45 2.02
C THR A 180 7.41 7.90 1.41
N ASN A 181 7.71 7.44 0.20
CA ASN A 181 8.91 7.84 -0.56
C ASN A 181 8.57 8.34 -1.99
N VAL A 182 7.27 8.50 -2.29
CA VAL A 182 6.73 9.07 -3.53
C VAL A 182 5.59 10.02 -3.21
N HIS A 183 5.63 11.20 -3.80
CA HIS A 183 4.58 12.20 -3.83
C HIS A 183 4.00 12.30 -5.24
N PRO A 184 2.84 11.66 -5.50
CA PRO A 184 2.21 11.68 -6.82
C PRO A 184 1.86 13.11 -7.27
N THR A 185 2.09 13.41 -8.55
CA THR A 185 1.79 14.74 -9.11
C THR A 185 0.31 14.93 -9.44
N ASP A 186 -0.48 13.86 -9.43
CA ASP A 186 -1.91 13.84 -9.76
C ASP A 186 -2.82 14.23 -8.57
N GLY A 187 -2.22 14.61 -7.43
CA GLY A 187 -2.94 14.94 -6.21
C GLY A 187 -3.43 13.73 -5.42
N SER A 188 -3.10 12.51 -5.84
CA SER A 188 -3.34 11.32 -5.03
C SER A 188 -2.43 11.30 -3.80
N ALA A 189 -2.82 10.51 -2.80
CA ALA A 189 -2.11 10.46 -1.55
C ALA A 189 -0.70 9.86 -1.73
N SER A 190 0.28 10.37 -0.96
CA SER A 190 1.65 9.85 -0.95
C SER A 190 1.67 8.35 -0.68
N VAL A 191 2.60 7.65 -1.35
CA VAL A 191 2.71 6.18 -1.33
C VAL A 191 4.13 5.74 -0.95
N TYR A 192 4.24 4.49 -0.48
CA TYR A 192 5.50 3.79 -0.41
C TYR A 192 5.71 3.05 -1.75
N LEU A 193 6.77 3.38 -2.46
CA LEU A 193 7.14 2.75 -3.71
C LEU A 193 8.00 1.53 -3.39
N ILE A 194 7.43 0.35 -3.61
CA ILE A 194 8.15 -0.91 -3.63
C ILE A 194 8.90 -0.99 -4.95
N VAL A 195 10.20 -1.28 -4.89
CA VAL A 195 11.06 -1.39 -6.07
C VAL A 195 11.75 -2.74 -6.05
N ALA A 196 11.63 -3.49 -7.15
CA ALA A 196 12.39 -4.71 -7.37
C ALA A 196 13.04 -4.65 -8.75
N THR A 197 14.26 -5.17 -8.85
CA THR A 197 15.04 -5.10 -10.08
C THR A 197 15.93 -6.33 -10.21
N ALA A 198 15.98 -6.90 -11.41
CA ALA A 198 16.93 -7.94 -11.77
C ALA A 198 17.63 -7.57 -13.08
N ALA A 199 18.97 -7.65 -13.07
CA ALA A 199 19.83 -7.48 -14.22
C ALA A 199 20.55 -8.79 -14.51
N PHE A 200 20.51 -9.28 -15.75
CA PHE A 200 21.03 -10.60 -16.09
C PHE A 200 21.41 -10.71 -17.57
N GLN A 201 22.18 -11.73 -17.92
CA GLN A 201 22.39 -12.15 -19.30
C GLN A 201 21.52 -13.36 -19.61
N ASN A 202 20.83 -13.34 -20.74
CA ASN A 202 20.07 -14.47 -21.24
C ASN A 202 20.98 -15.65 -21.57
N GLU A 203 20.50 -16.86 -21.29
CA GLU A 203 21.16 -18.09 -21.68
C GLU A 203 21.18 -18.21 -23.21
N ASN A 204 22.00 -19.14 -23.70
CA ASN A 204 21.99 -19.48 -25.12
C ASN A 204 20.86 -20.49 -25.37
N TYR A 205 19.64 -20.00 -25.56
CA TYR A 205 18.47 -20.80 -25.91
C TYR A 205 18.18 -20.75 -27.42
N PRO A 206 17.61 -21.82 -28.00
CA PRO A 206 17.33 -21.93 -29.43
C PRO A 206 16.19 -21.03 -29.92
#